data_AF-A0A6I4P651-F1
#
_entry.id   AF-A0A6I4P651-F1
#
_cell.length_a   1.000
_cell.length_b   1.000
_cell.length_c   1.000
_cell.angle_alpha   90.00
_cell.angle_beta   90.00
_cell.angle_gamma   90.00
#
_symmetry.space_group_name_H-M   'P 1'
#
loop_
_entity.id
_entity.type
_entity.pdbx_description
1 polymer ?
#
loop_
_entity_poly.entity_id
_entity_poly.type
_entity_poly.pdbx_seq_one_letter_code
_entity_poly.pdbx_strand_id
1 'polypeptide(L)'
;MYPFERDEPATRWISVVFLQGEEAEGLLAMIDREGPISAIYRLSEYDHGEASVQASLEAGYVYDHVPAGSTDHTIEPFGSPYALTYSDTFGYVSLLRRYEPAPEAGGRELAPFERSPQAVADASLANPSPAVGSRAGRAVAL
;
A
#
# COMPACT_ATOMS: atom_id res chain seq x y z
N MET A 1 -7.78 -16.16 26.35
CA MET A 1 -6.80 -15.06 26.23
C MET A 1 -6.59 -14.87 24.74
N TYR A 2 -7.27 -13.91 24.12
CA TYR A 2 -7.11 -13.65 22.69
C TYR A 2 -5.86 -12.79 22.52
N PRO A 3 -4.84 -13.20 21.76
CA PRO A 3 -3.80 -12.27 21.37
C PRO A 3 -4.45 -11.30 20.38
N PHE A 4 -4.59 -10.05 20.80
CA PHE A 4 -4.66 -8.92 19.89
C PHE A 4 -3.24 -8.70 19.38
N GLU A 5 -2.76 -9.61 18.53
CA GLU A 5 -1.87 -9.20 17.46
C GLU A 5 -2.73 -8.24 16.63
N ARG A 6 -2.67 -6.95 16.97
CA ARG A 6 -3.01 -5.96 15.97
C ARG A 6 -2.02 -6.22 14.85
N ASP A 7 -2.52 -6.65 13.69
CA ASP A 7 -1.90 -6.32 12.41
C ASP A 7 -1.87 -4.78 12.34
N GLU A 8 -1.06 -4.12 13.16
CA GLU A 8 -0.62 -2.78 12.83
C GLU A 8 0.18 -2.96 11.55
N PRO A 9 -0.15 -2.22 10.48
CA PRO A 9 0.59 -2.36 9.23
C PRO A 9 2.05 -2.15 9.57
N ALA A 10 2.85 -3.20 9.42
CA ALA A 10 4.28 -3.12 9.67
C ALA A 10 4.78 -1.94 8.84
N THR A 11 5.30 -0.92 9.52
CA THR A 11 5.76 0.29 8.86
C THR A 11 6.86 -0.09 7.88
N ARG A 12 6.58 0.03 6.58
CA ARG A 12 7.53 -0.32 5.51
C ARG A 12 8.21 0.94 4.99
N TRP A 13 9.29 0.71 4.26
CA TRP A 13 10.08 1.73 3.58
C TRP A 13 10.13 1.42 2.10
N ILE A 14 10.01 2.45 1.27
CA ILE A 14 10.27 2.36 -0.16
C ILE A 14 11.51 3.17 -0.50
N SER A 15 12.31 2.70 -1.45
CA SER A 15 13.39 3.53 -2.01
C SER A 15 12.78 4.60 -2.89
N VAL A 16 13.05 5.88 -2.63
CA VAL A 16 12.69 6.99 -3.52
C VAL A 16 13.78 7.20 -4.56
N VAL A 17 15.03 7.21 -4.09
CA VAL A 17 16.21 7.38 -4.94
C VAL A 17 17.38 6.63 -4.33
N PHE A 18 18.20 6.06 -5.20
CA PHE A 18 19.45 5.42 -4.86
C PHE A 18 20.50 5.92 -5.86
N LEU A 19 21.53 6.60 -5.36
CA LEU A 19 22.63 7.12 -6.14
C LEU A 19 23.92 6.44 -5.72
N GLN A 20 24.79 6.12 -6.67
CA GLN A 20 26.07 5.46 -6.40
C GLN A 20 27.18 5.99 -7.31
N GLY A 21 28.42 5.96 -6.81
CA GLY A 21 29.59 6.41 -7.56
C GLY A 21 29.55 7.91 -7.84
N GLU A 22 29.76 8.29 -9.11
CA GLU A 22 29.79 9.69 -9.53
C GLU A 22 28.48 10.43 -9.24
N GLU A 23 27.34 9.72 -9.29
CA GLU A 23 26.03 10.31 -8.99
C GLU A 23 25.86 10.66 -7.51
N ALA A 24 26.52 9.90 -6.62
CA ALA A 24 26.49 10.10 -5.19
C ALA A 24 27.56 11.10 -4.70
N GLU A 25 28.66 11.26 -5.44
CA GLU A 25 29.83 12.06 -5.02
C GLU A 25 29.43 13.47 -4.58
N GLY A 26 28.62 14.16 -5.39
CA GLY A 26 28.16 15.52 -5.05
C GLY A 26 27.28 15.58 -3.80
N LEU A 27 26.50 14.53 -3.53
CA LEU A 27 25.66 14.42 -2.34
C LEU A 27 26.48 14.05 -1.11
N LEU A 28 27.47 13.16 -1.22
CA LEU A 28 28.39 12.84 -0.13
C LEU A 28 29.22 14.06 0.28
N ALA A 29 29.73 14.83 -0.69
CA ALA A 29 30.43 16.08 -0.41
C ALA A 29 29.50 17.14 0.22
N MET A 30 28.21 17.15 -0.13
CA MET A 30 27.21 17.99 0.53
C MET A 30 26.97 17.54 1.99
N ILE A 31 26.88 16.24 2.24
CA ILE A 31 26.68 15.69 3.59
C ILE A 31 27.86 16.07 4.50
N ASP A 32 29.10 15.98 4.01
CA ASP A 32 30.29 16.39 4.78
C ASP A 32 30.29 17.89 5.10
N ARG A 33 29.92 18.73 4.14
CA ARG A 33 29.95 20.19 4.28
C ARG A 33 28.76 20.78 5.05
N GLU A 34 27.56 20.25 4.83
CA GLU A 34 26.28 20.87 5.21
C GLU A 34 25.43 19.96 6.10
N GLY A 35 25.81 18.69 6.22
CA GLY A 35 25.12 17.69 7.03
C GLY A 35 24.07 16.88 6.26
N PRO A 36 23.64 15.73 6.83
CA PRO A 36 22.73 14.80 6.17
C PRO A 36 21.32 15.35 5.95
N ILE A 37 20.89 16.32 6.75
CA ILE A 37 19.57 16.93 6.60
C ILE A 37 19.46 17.70 5.28
N SER A 38 20.53 18.36 4.84
CA SER A 38 20.57 19.05 3.53
C SER A 38 20.43 18.06 2.37
N ALA A 39 21.04 16.87 2.48
CA ALA A 39 20.88 15.81 1.49
C ALA A 39 19.43 15.29 1.44
N ILE A 40 18.77 15.10 2.60
CA ILE A 40 17.35 14.72 2.65
C ILE A 40 16.49 15.75 1.91
N TYR A 41 16.68 17.05 2.18
CA TYR A 41 15.92 18.09 1.49
C TYR A 41 16.12 18.04 -0.02
N ARG A 42 17.37 17.92 -0.49
CA ARG A 42 17.67 17.85 -1.93
C ARG A 42 17.07 16.60 -2.59
N LEU A 43 17.19 15.44 -1.95
CA LEU A 43 16.67 14.20 -2.50
C LEU A 43 15.14 14.12 -2.45
N SER A 44 14.50 14.82 -1.52
CA SER A 44 13.03 14.85 -1.44
C SER A 44 12.38 15.50 -2.65
N GLU A 45 13.11 16.32 -3.42
CA GLU A 45 12.62 16.90 -4.69
C GLU A 45 12.37 15.83 -5.77
N TYR A 46 12.96 14.64 -5.63
CA TYR A 46 12.73 13.49 -6.52
C TYR A 46 11.53 12.62 -6.08
N ASP A 47 10.92 12.90 -4.93
CA ASP A 47 9.72 12.20 -4.50
C ASP A 47 8.49 12.80 -5.19
N HIS A 48 7.98 12.09 -6.20
CA HIS A 48 6.78 12.46 -6.94
C HIS A 48 5.49 11.91 -6.31
N GLY A 49 5.51 11.61 -5.00
CA GLY A 49 4.32 11.19 -4.28
C GLY A 49 3.95 9.74 -4.61
N GLU A 50 2.69 9.51 -4.98
CA GLU A 50 2.17 8.18 -5.33
C GLU A 50 2.87 7.55 -6.53
N ALA A 51 3.37 8.36 -7.47
CA ALA A 51 4.11 7.85 -8.62
C ALA A 51 5.42 7.16 -8.19
N SER A 52 6.15 7.76 -7.24
CA SER A 52 7.36 7.16 -6.67
C SER A 52 7.04 5.92 -5.86
N VAL A 53 5.92 5.93 -5.11
CA VAL A 53 5.45 4.75 -4.38
C VAL A 53 5.19 3.57 -5.32
N GLN A 54 4.38 3.80 -6.36
CA GLN A 54 4.01 2.76 -7.31
C GLN A 54 5.23 2.22 -8.07
N ALA A 55 6.14 3.10 -8.50
CA ALA A 55 7.37 2.69 -9.18
C ALA A 55 8.24 1.77 -8.29
N SER A 56 8.36 2.09 -6.99
CA SER A 56 9.14 1.28 -6.06
C SER A 56 8.47 -0.04 -5.71
N LEU A 57 7.13 -0.07 -5.62
CA LEU A 57 6.36 -1.31 -5.46
C LEU A 57 6.53 -2.24 -6.66
N GLU A 58 6.46 -1.71 -7.89
CA GLU A 58 6.65 -2.46 -9.13
C GLU A 58 8.07 -2.99 -9.28
N ALA A 59 9.07 -2.19 -8.91
CA ALA A 59 10.47 -2.58 -8.92
C ALA A 59 10.86 -3.51 -7.75
N GLY A 60 10.02 -3.63 -6.72
CA GLY A 60 10.28 -4.43 -5.53
C GLY A 60 11.25 -3.78 -4.53
N TYR A 61 11.47 -2.46 -4.60
CA TYR A 61 12.32 -1.72 -3.66
C TYR A 61 11.54 -1.33 -2.40
N VAL A 62 11.03 -2.35 -1.71
CA VAL A 62 10.25 -2.25 -0.47
C VAL A 62 10.97 -3.00 0.64
N TYR A 63 11.05 -2.41 1.82
CA TYR A 63 11.79 -2.94 2.95
C TYR A 63 10.96 -2.88 4.24
N ASP A 64 11.08 -3.87 5.10
CA ASP A 64 10.41 -3.88 6.41
C ASP A 64 11.13 -2.99 7.44
N HIS A 65 12.40 -2.67 7.20
CA HIS A 65 13.21 -1.74 8.01
C HIS A 65 14.13 -0.96 7.08
N VAL A 66 14.68 0.15 7.57
CA VAL A 66 15.68 0.93 6.81
C VAL A 66 16.87 0.02 6.51
N PRO A 67 17.21 -0.25 5.23
CA PRO A 67 18.36 -1.06 4.90
C PRO A 67 19.63 -0.32 5.31
N ALA A 68 20.46 -0.98 6.12
CA ALA A 68 21.73 -0.47 6.60
C ALA A 68 22.71 -1.62 6.83
N GLY A 69 23.88 -1.53 6.21
CA GLY A 69 25.04 -2.36 6.43
C GLY A 69 25.96 -1.80 7.51
N SER A 70 27.04 -2.53 7.81
CA SER A 70 27.98 -2.19 8.90
C SER A 70 28.77 -0.89 8.69
N THR A 71 28.85 -0.42 7.45
CA THR A 71 29.60 0.78 7.02
C THR A 71 28.69 1.99 6.82
N ASP A 72 27.41 1.83 7.09
CA ASP A 72 26.41 2.75 6.61
C ASP A 72 25.95 3.67 7.74
N HIS A 73 25.76 4.93 7.38
CA HIS A 73 25.19 5.94 8.24
C HIS A 73 23.71 6.04 7.94
N THR A 74 22.88 5.83 8.98
CA THR A 74 21.42 5.95 8.88
C THR A 74 20.93 7.16 9.66
N ILE A 75 20.12 7.99 9.03
CA ILE A 75 19.53 9.20 9.59
C ILE A 75 18.02 9.12 9.43
N GLU A 76 17.30 9.09 10.54
CA GLU A 76 15.84 9.12 10.61
C GLU A 76 15.39 10.35 11.41
N PRO A 77 15.18 11.51 10.77
CA PRO A 77 14.76 12.70 11.48
C PRO A 77 13.38 12.52 12.11
N PHE A 78 13.24 12.91 13.38
CA PHE A 78 11.97 12.80 14.09
C PHE A 78 10.86 13.60 13.38
N GLY A 79 9.74 12.93 13.09
CA GLY A 79 8.59 13.53 12.38
C GLY A 79 8.77 13.68 10.87
N SER A 80 9.90 13.25 10.30
CA SER A 80 10.09 13.16 8.85
C SER A 80 9.50 11.85 8.32
N PRO A 81 8.89 11.85 7.12
CA PRO A 81 8.55 10.60 6.43
C PRO A 81 9.78 9.93 5.80
N TYR A 82 10.95 10.57 5.85
CA TYR A 82 12.15 10.10 5.16
C TYR A 82 13.20 9.53 6.10
N ALA A 83 13.92 8.53 5.60
CA ALA A 83 15.18 8.06 6.13
C ALA A 83 16.27 8.23 5.07
N LEU A 84 17.49 8.56 5.50
CA LEU A 84 18.67 8.60 4.65
C LEU A 84 19.63 7.49 5.07
N THR A 85 20.09 6.69 4.13
CA THR A 85 21.24 5.79 4.31
C THR A 85 22.35 6.20 3.36
N TYR A 86 23.58 6.32 3.84
CA TYR A 86 24.74 6.59 2.99
C TYR A 86 25.98 5.87 3.47
N SER A 87 26.92 5.64 2.56
CA SER A 87 28.23 5.08 2.88
C SER A 87 29.31 5.77 2.05
N ASP A 88 30.25 6.43 2.72
CA ASP A 88 31.46 6.96 2.06
C ASP A 88 32.37 5.84 1.55
N THR A 89 32.33 4.67 2.20
CA THR A 89 33.15 3.51 1.83
C THR A 89 32.71 2.91 0.50
N PHE A 90 31.40 2.78 0.30
CA PHE A 90 30.81 2.23 -0.93
C PHE A 90 30.32 3.29 -1.91
N GLY A 91 30.48 4.57 -1.56
CA GLY A 91 30.16 5.72 -2.39
C GLY A 91 28.70 5.77 -2.82
N TYR A 92 27.75 5.63 -1.88
CA TYR A 92 26.33 5.66 -2.21
C TYR A 92 25.50 6.49 -1.23
N VAL A 93 24.36 6.98 -1.71
CA VAL A 93 23.33 7.68 -0.92
C VAL A 93 21.95 7.19 -1.35
N SER A 94 21.09 6.85 -0.39
CA SER A 94 19.72 6.42 -0.61
C SER A 94 18.75 7.21 0.26
N LEU A 95 17.70 7.74 -0.37
CA LEU A 95 16.54 8.27 0.34
C LEU A 95 15.43 7.23 0.33
N LEU A 96 14.93 6.91 1.51
CA LEU A 96 13.75 6.08 1.69
C LEU A 96 12.59 6.91 2.20
N ARG A 97 11.38 6.51 1.84
CA ARG A 97 10.13 7.07 2.36
C ARG A 97 9.36 6.01 3.11
N ARG A 98 8.80 6.39 4.26
CA ARG A 98 7.88 5.57 5.02
C ARG A 98 6.59 5.37 4.23
N TYR A 99 6.21 4.10 4.08
CA TYR A 99 5.04 3.67 3.36
C TYR A 99 4.22 2.76 4.26
N GLU A 100 2.96 3.15 4.47
CA GLU A 100 1.98 2.31 5.13
C GLU A 100 1.07 1.74 4.04
N PRO A 101 1.13 0.42 3.76
CA PRO A 101 0.18 -0.17 2.85
C PRO A 101 -1.22 0.06 3.42
N ALA A 102 -2.16 0.42 2.54
CA ALA A 102 -3.56 0.43 2.92
C ALA A 102 -3.88 -0.94 3.54
N PRO A 103 -4.57 -0.98 4.70
CA PRO A 103 -4.93 -2.26 5.29
C PRO A 103 -5.62 -3.07 4.22
N GLU A 104 -5.05 -4.24 3.90
CA GLU A 104 -5.62 -5.20 2.96
C GLU A 104 -7.10 -5.30 3.35
N ALA A 105 -7.99 -4.74 2.53
CA ALA A 105 -9.41 -4.84 2.79
C ALA A 105 -9.70 -6.32 2.63
N GLY A 106 -9.66 -7.04 3.75
CA GLY A 106 -10.03 -8.44 3.86
C GLY A 106 -11.51 -8.52 3.53
N GLY A 107 -11.81 -8.49 2.24
CA GLY A 107 -13.07 -8.85 1.65
C GLY A 107 -13.27 -10.33 1.91
N ARG A 108 -13.59 -10.68 3.16
CA ARG A 108 -14.49 -11.77 3.40
C ARG A 108 -15.83 -11.28 2.86
N GLU A 109 -16.03 -11.48 1.56
CA GLU A 109 -17.38 -11.54 1.02
C GLU A 109 -18.06 -12.67 1.79
N LEU A 110 -18.75 -12.29 2.87
CA LEU A 110 -19.74 -13.13 3.50
C LEU A 110 -20.84 -13.25 2.46
N ALA A 111 -20.71 -14.28 1.61
CA ALA A 111 -21.81 -14.73 0.76
C ALA A 111 -23.07 -14.68 1.63
N PRO A 112 -24.13 -13.96 1.21
CA PRO A 112 -25.36 -13.94 1.97
C PRO A 112 -25.76 -15.40 2.17
N PHE A 113 -25.82 -15.86 3.42
CA PHE A 113 -26.41 -17.15 3.74
C PHE A 113 -27.82 -17.14 3.15
N GLU A 114 -27.99 -17.78 2.01
CA GLU A 114 -29.31 -18.15 1.51
C GLU A 114 -29.93 -19.01 2.61
N ARG A 115 -30.84 -18.41 3.38
CA ARG A 115 -31.73 -19.15 4.26
C ARG A 115 -32.60 -20.01 3.37
N SER A 116 -32.13 -21.22 3.09
CA SER A 116 -32.96 -22.32 2.63
C SER A 116 -33.83 -22.77 3.81
N PRO A 117 -35.16 -22.59 3.80
CA PRO A 117 -36.03 -23.24 4.76
C PRO A 117 -36.39 -24.61 4.20
N GLN A 118 -35.69 -25.66 4.66
CA GLN A 118 -36.17 -27.03 4.49
C GLN A 118 -37.03 -27.42 5.70
N ALA A 119 -38.30 -27.72 5.42
CA ALA A 119 -39.14 -28.79 5.98
C ALA A 119 -40.57 -28.30 6.19
N VAL A 120 -41.51 -28.76 5.36
CA VAL A 120 -42.43 -29.87 5.72
C VAL A 120 -43.26 -30.22 4.49
N ALA A 121 -43.22 -31.51 4.13
CA ALA A 121 -44.20 -32.11 3.24
C ALA A 121 -45.50 -32.33 4.03
N ASP A 122 -46.65 -31.99 3.45
CA ASP A 122 -47.82 -32.87 3.42
C ASP A 122 -48.83 -32.36 2.37
N ALA A 123 -49.47 -33.29 1.68
CA ALA A 123 -50.29 -33.05 0.52
C ALA A 123 -51.77 -32.94 0.91
N SER A 124 -52.51 -31.94 0.42
CA SER A 124 -53.92 -32.14 0.05
C SER A 124 -54.52 -30.98 -0.74
N LEU A 125 -54.95 -31.30 -1.96
CA LEU A 125 -56.21 -30.88 -2.61
C LEU A 125 -56.67 -29.41 -2.50
N ALA A 126 -56.57 -28.68 -3.62
CA ALA A 126 -57.73 -28.19 -4.40
C ALA A 126 -57.34 -27.08 -5.39
N ASN A 127 -57.52 -27.33 -6.68
CA ASN A 127 -57.76 -26.29 -7.70
C ASN A 127 -59.22 -25.80 -7.53
N PRO A 128 -59.65 -24.58 -7.93
CA PRO A 128 -59.44 -24.04 -9.29
C PRO A 128 -59.21 -22.51 -9.40
N SER A 129 -58.64 -22.06 -10.53
CA SER A 129 -58.76 -20.69 -11.03
C SER A 129 -60.23 -20.30 -11.30
N PRO A 130 -60.57 -19.00 -11.33
CA PRO A 130 -60.70 -18.37 -12.65
C PRO A 130 -60.19 -16.91 -12.74
N ALA A 131 -60.17 -16.46 -13.99
CA ALA A 131 -59.59 -15.26 -14.59
C ALA A 131 -60.20 -13.91 -14.18
N VAL A 132 -59.50 -12.85 -14.60
CA VAL A 132 -59.93 -11.56 -15.22
C VAL A 132 -59.06 -10.42 -14.66
N GLY A 133 -58.33 -9.60 -15.42
CA GLY A 133 -58.12 -9.45 -16.85
C GLY A 133 -57.47 -8.07 -17.15
N SER A 134 -56.68 -8.02 -18.23
CA SER A 134 -56.37 -6.84 -19.09
C SER A 134 -55.66 -5.62 -18.49
N ARG A 135 -54.78 -4.88 -19.18
CA ARG A 135 -54.15 -4.89 -20.52
C ARG A 135 -53.11 -3.73 -20.45
N ALA A 136 -51.85 -3.95 -20.85
CA ALA A 136 -51.27 -3.62 -22.16
C ALA A 136 -50.64 -2.23 -22.33
N GLY A 137 -49.47 -2.22 -22.97
CA GLY A 137 -48.76 -1.07 -23.55
C GLY A 137 -47.25 -1.28 -23.46
N ARG A 138 -46.59 -1.97 -24.40
CA ARG A 138 -45.85 -1.41 -25.56
C ARG A 138 -44.99 -0.19 -25.19
N ALA A 139 -43.79 0.04 -25.70
CA ALA A 139 -42.76 -0.69 -26.46
C ALA A 139 -41.67 0.36 -26.78
N VAL A 140 -40.54 -0.10 -27.30
CA VAL A 140 -39.59 0.60 -28.17
C VAL A 140 -38.44 1.41 -27.52
N ALA A 141 -37.26 0.97 -27.99
CA ALA A 141 -35.93 1.56 -28.08
C ALA A 141 -35.80 3.09 -28.15
N LEU A 142 -34.62 3.57 -27.79
CA LEU A 142 -33.63 4.15 -28.73
C LEU A 142 -32.22 3.73 -28.29
#